data_AF-A0A351G4E8-F1
#
_entry.id   AF-A0A351G4E8-F1
#
_cell.length_a   1.000
_cell.length_b   1.000
_cell.length_c   1.000
_cell.angle_alpha   90.00
_cell.angle_beta   90.00
_cell.angle_gamma   90.00
#
_symmetry.space_group_name_H-M   'P 1'
#
loop_
_entity.id
_entity.type
_entity.pdbx_description
1 polymer ?
#
loop_
_entity_poly.entity_id
_entity_poly.type
_entity_poly.pdbx_seq_one_letter_code
_entity_poly.pdbx_strand_id
1 'polypeptide(L)' 'HDPFIPQIWHDDWTMKSEQDLMTAVREADCVVIITNHSSYDFQAIHDAAKMVVDTRNALGKLDYDRGKVEML' A
#
# COMPACT_ATOMS: atom_id res chain seq x y z
N HIS A 1 -2.84 3.44 4.95
CA HIS A 1 -4.22 2.93 4.99
C HIS A 1 -4.22 1.59 5.71
N ASP A 2 -5.21 1.33 6.55
CA ASP A 2 -5.50 0.01 7.12
C ASP A 2 -7.04 -0.17 7.18
N PRO A 3 -7.63 -1.23 6.60
CA PRO A 3 -9.08 -1.37 6.53
C PRO A 3 -9.70 -1.79 7.87
N PHE A 4 -8.89 -2.27 8.82
CA PHE A 4 -9.35 -2.74 10.12
C PHE A 4 -9.07 -1.72 11.22
N ILE A 5 -8.15 -0.78 10.99
CA ILE A 5 -7.76 0.27 11.95
C ILE A 5 -8.08 1.66 11.37
N PRO A 6 -9.23 2.26 11.73
CA PRO A 6 -9.64 3.55 11.16
C PRO A 6 -8.78 4.72 11.65
N GLN A 7 -8.15 4.58 12.82
CA GLN A 7 -7.33 5.62 13.42
C GLN A 7 -6.32 5.00 14.39
N ILE A 8 -5.12 5.58 14.42
CA ILE A 8 -4.11 5.30 15.42
C ILE A 8 -3.77 6.58 16.20
N TRP A 9 -3.49 6.38 17.49
CA TRP A 9 -2.98 7.39 18.40
C TRP A 9 -1.63 6.92 18.93
N HIS A 10 -0.63 7.78 18.81
CA HIS A 10 0.69 7.50 19.34
C HIS A 10 1.35 8.82 19.78
N ASP A 11 1.77 8.87 21.04
CA ASP A 11 2.26 10.09 21.70
C ASP A 11 1.34 11.29 21.43
N ASP A 12 1.87 12.35 20.84
CA ASP A 12 1.17 13.61 20.59
C ASP A 12 0.54 13.68 19.19
N TRP A 13 0.51 12.57 18.44
CA TRP A 13 -0.01 12.55 17.08
C TRP A 13 -1.11 11.52 16.85
N THR A 14 -1.95 11.87 15.88
CA THR A 14 -3.07 11.05 15.41
C THR A 14 -2.92 10.86 13.91
N MET A 15 -3.04 9.62 13.44
CA MET A 15 -3.20 9.34 12.01
C MET A 15 -4.52 8.64 11.79
N LYS A 16 -5.27 9.10 10.79
CA LYS A 16 -6.49 8.45 10.32
C LYS A 16 -6.15 7.60 9.10
N SER A 17 -6.83 6.46 8.96
CA SER A 17 -6.75 5.72 7.71
C SER A 17 -7.42 6.52 6.61
N GLU A 18 -6.73 6.62 5.47
CA GLU A 18 -7.29 7.13 4.23
C GLU A 18 -8.55 6.36 3.86
N GLN A 19 -9.59 7.07 3.42
CA GLN A 19 -10.87 6.49 3.05
C GLN A 19 -10.92 6.18 1.55
N ASP A 20 -10.24 6.98 0.72
CA ASP A 20 -10.09 6.71 -0.71
C ASP A 20 -8.68 6.21 -1.02
N LEU A 21 -8.47 4.92 -0.78
CA LEU A 21 -7.19 4.26 -1.00
C LEU A 21 -6.65 4.48 -2.41
N MET A 22 -7.49 4.30 -3.43
CA MET A 22 -7.03 4.27 -4.81
C MET A 22 -6.66 5.66 -5.33
N THR A 23 -7.35 6.71 -4.86
CA THR A 23 -6.93 8.09 -5.14
C THR A 23 -5.57 8.38 -4.50
N ALA A 24 -5.39 8.06 -3.22
CA ALA A 24 -4.10 8.26 -2.54
C ALA A 24 -2.95 7.46 -3.19
N VAL A 25 -3.20 6.23 -3.65
CA VAL A 25 -2.21 5.41 -4.38
C VAL A 25 -1.74 6.07 -5.67
N ARG A 26 -2.66 6.68 -6.44
CA ARG A 26 -2.32 7.37 -7.71
C ARG A 26 -1.53 8.65 -7.48
N GLU A 27 -1.85 9.37 -6.42
CA GLU A 27 -1.21 10.66 -6.10
C GLU A 27 0.19 10.46 -5.51
N ALA A 28 0.37 9.43 -4.69
CA ALA A 28 1.64 9.12 -4.04
C ALA A 28 2.78 8.89 -5.05
N ASP A 29 3.99 9.32 -4.67
CA ASP A 29 5.20 9.02 -5.43
C ASP A 29 5.69 7.58 -5.19
N CYS A 30 5.41 7.04 -4.00
CA CYS A 30 5.76 5.68 -3.62
C CYS A 30 4.69 5.10 -2.68
N VAL A 31 4.32 3.84 -2.91
CA VAL A 31 3.45 3.06 -2.02
C VAL A 31 4.28 2.02 -1.29
N VAL A 32 4.16 1.94 0.03
CA VAL A 32 4.89 0.96 0.85
C VAL A 32 3.91 -0.06 1.44
N ILE A 33 4.12 -1.34 1.14
CA ILE A 33 3.35 -2.44 1.71
C ILE A 33 4.04 -2.91 2.99
N ILE A 34 3.46 -2.50 4.12
CA ILE A 34 3.95 -2.85 5.48
C ILE A 34 3.08 -3.91 6.17
N THR A 35 1.87 -4.15 5.65
CA THR A 35 0.95 -5.19 6.11
C THR A 35 0.30 -5.84 4.89
N ASN A 36 0.24 -7.18 4.88
CA ASN A 36 -0.36 -7.94 3.80
C ASN A 36 -1.84 -8.26 4.13
N HIS A 37 -2.71 -7.29 3.86
CA HIS A 37 -4.16 -7.47 4.03
C HIS A 37 -4.73 -8.26 2.85
N SER A 38 -5.33 -9.42 3.12
CA SER A 38 -5.92 -10.27 2.06
C SER A 38 -7.14 -9.66 1.37
N SER A 39 -7.71 -8.60 1.94
CA SER A 39 -8.83 -7.85 1.37
C SER A 39 -8.42 -6.89 0.24
N TYR A 40 -7.11 -6.69 0.03
CA TYR A 40 -6.62 -5.80 -1.00
C TYR A 40 -6.49 -6.47 -2.35
N ASP A 41 -6.86 -5.72 -3.39
CA ASP A 41 -6.47 -6.01 -4.75
C ASP A 41 -5.08 -5.40 -5.01
N PHE A 42 -4.04 -6.20 -4.73
CA PHE A 42 -2.67 -5.75 -4.91
C PHE A 42 -2.29 -5.54 -6.38
N GLN A 43 -2.99 -6.17 -7.33
CA GLN A 43 -2.77 -5.91 -8.75
C GLN A 43 -3.24 -4.50 -9.11
N ALA A 44 -4.45 -4.13 -8.67
CA ALA A 44 -4.97 -2.77 -8.89
C ALA A 44 -4.09 -1.70 -8.23
N ILE A 45 -3.58 -1.98 -7.02
CA ILE A 45 -2.63 -1.08 -6.33
C ILE A 45 -1.34 -0.95 -7.13
N HIS A 46 -0.75 -2.07 -7.55
CA HIS A 46 0.44 -2.07 -8.38
C HIS A 46 0.22 -1.23 -9.63
N ASP A 47 -0.86 -1.46 -10.38
CA ASP A 47 -1.12 -0.81 -11.66
C ASP A 47 -1.28 0.71 -11.53
N ALA A 48 -1.93 1.17 -10.45
CA ALA A 48 -2.15 2.58 -10.17
C ALA A 48 -0.92 3.30 -9.57
N ALA A 49 -0.05 2.57 -8.87
CA ALA A 49 1.13 3.14 -8.23
C ALA A 49 2.24 3.50 -9.23
N LYS A 50 2.93 4.61 -8.96
CA LYS A 50 4.15 5.02 -9.67
C LYS A 50 5.35 4.14 -9.30
N MET A 51 5.49 3.81 -8.01
CA MET A 51 6.51 2.91 -7.46
C MET A 51 5.95 2.18 -6.23
N VAL A 52 6.36 0.93 -6.03
CA VAL A 52 5.98 0.12 -4.86
C VAL A 52 7.23 -0.40 -4.15
N VAL A 53 7.22 -0.32 -2.81
CA VAL A 53 8.17 -1.03 -1.94
C VAL A 53 7.40 -2.08 -1.16
N ASP A 54 7.73 -3.35 -1.38
CA ASP A 54 7.03 -4.48 -0.75
C ASP A 54 7.93 -5.17 0.28
N THR A 55 7.60 -4.97 1.57
CA THR A 55 8.31 -5.58 2.72
C THR A 55 7.63 -6.85 3.23
N ARG A 56 6.57 -7.28 2.56
CA ARG A 56 5.68 -8.37 3.00
C ARG A 56 5.48 -9.44 1.95
N ASN A 57 6.12 -9.29 0.80
CA ASN A 57 5.97 -10.20 -0.33
C ASN A 57 4.49 -10.37 -0.75
N ALA A 58 3.71 -9.29 -0.65
CA ALA A 58 2.31 -9.25 -1.07
C ALA A 58 2.16 -9.37 -2.59
N LEU A 59 3.12 -8.82 -3.36
CA LEU A 59 3.13 -8.89 -4.81
C LEU A 59 3.75 -10.20 -5.33
N GLY A 60 4.51 -10.95 -4.53
CA GLY A 60 5.40 -12.03 -5.02
C GLY A 60 4.78 -13.16 -5.84
N LYS A 61 3.45 -13.31 -5.87
CA LYS A 61 2.73 -14.31 -6.68
C LYS A 61 2.03 -13.72 -7.91
N LEU A 62 2.04 -12.41 -8.06
CA LEU A 62 1.43 -11.71 -9.18
C LEU A 62 2.40 -11.63 -10.35
N ASP A 63 1.85 -11.49 -11.56
CA ASP A 63 2.62 -11.11 -12.73
C ASP A 63 2.56 -9.59 -12.87
N TYR A 64 3.71 -8.93 -12.76
CA TYR A 64 3.77 -7.47 -12.70
C TYR A 64 5.12 -6.95 -13.20
N ASP A 65 5.13 -5.67 -13.57
CA ASP A 65 6.34 -4.98 -14.00
C ASP A 65 7.28 -4.77 -12.81
N ARG A 66 8.35 -5.57 -12.76
CA ARG A 66 9.40 -5.46 -11.74
C ARG A 66 10.13 -4.12 -11.79
N GLY A 67 10.08 -3.39 -12.90
CA GLY A 67 10.76 -2.10 -13.06
C GLY A 67 10.28 -1.01 -12.09
N LYS A 68 9.09 -1.17 -11.48
CA LYS A 68 8.54 -0.24 -10.49
C LYS A 68 8.36 -0.82 -9.09
N VAL A 69 8.90 -2.01 -8.82
CA VAL A 69 8.74 -2.70 -7.54
C VAL A 69 10.10 -3.03 -6.94
N GLU A 70 10.36 -2.51 -5.74
CA GLU A 70 11.47 -2.94 -4.89
C GLU A 70 10.96 -3.94 -3.84
N MET A 71 11.56 -5.13 -3.82
CA MET A 71 11.24 -6.20 -2.86
C MET A 71 12.31 -6.23 -1.77
N LEU A 72 11.91 -6.19 -0.50
CA LEU A 72 12.81 -6.25 0.66
C LEU A 72 12.69 -7.55 1.46
#